data_AF-A0A7C4M6T2-F1
#
_entry.id   AF-A0A7C4M6T2-F1
#
_cell.length_a   1.000
_cell.length_b   1.000
_cell.length_c   1.000
_cell.angle_alpha   90.00
_cell.angle_beta   90.00
_cell.angle_gamma   90.00
#
_symmetry.space_group_name_H-M   'P 1'
#
loop_
_entity.id
_entity.type
_entity.pdbx_description
1 polymer ?
#
loop_
_entity_poly.entity_id
_entity_poly.type
_entity_poly.pdbx_seq_one_letter_code
_entity_poly.pdbx_strand_id
1 'polypeptide(L)'
;PKVIKAIKHLIRNVKKFHRKQLPKDFFMKIEEGVYAGWKIVPLSSAGLYVPSGKAAYPSVAAMVTIPASAAGVSRIAVASPPTGNDVMMDPATLVAAHLSGAHEFYIMGGAHAIAAFAYGTRQVKPVDVIAGPGGPYTYVAKLLVRDIVKIDLPAGPSEAMVLADGTLPAKWVAWNLLNEAEHGPDSAAVLVTLSREYAEEVDREIEKALEALPEPRRTYIIENSKKYSAIIVFDEMDEAIEFINNYAPEHLALDSKYARRIFRKYYKRLSNFGTICLNTPISAGNYGVGPNSTLPTGGYAKIYSGLNVDIFLKRLTVEEVRSRKGFLKMLNTVVTLAEYEGFPAHAGSMKARLD
;
A
#
# COMPACT_ATOMS: atom_id res chain seq x y z
N PRO A 1 17.18 -21.88 -9.59
CA PRO A 1 15.99 -22.25 -10.41
C PRO A 1 14.62 -22.12 -9.71
N LYS A 2 14.41 -22.75 -8.53
CA LYS A 2 13.13 -22.72 -7.81
C LYS A 2 12.71 -21.29 -7.40
N VAL A 3 13.63 -20.50 -6.84
CA VAL A 3 13.38 -19.10 -6.44
C VAL A 3 12.94 -18.24 -7.62
N ILE A 4 13.62 -18.34 -8.77
CA ILE A 4 13.24 -17.62 -10.00
C ILE A 4 11.82 -18.00 -10.46
N LYS A 5 11.44 -19.30 -10.37
CA LYS A 5 10.08 -19.74 -10.71
C LYS A 5 9.03 -19.14 -9.77
N ALA A 6 9.34 -19.05 -8.47
CA ALA A 6 8.47 -18.41 -7.48
C ALA A 6 8.33 -16.89 -7.74
N ILE A 7 9.44 -16.19 -7.99
CA ILE A 7 9.44 -14.77 -8.36
C ILE A 7 8.58 -14.54 -9.60
N LYS A 8 8.73 -15.35 -10.66
CA LYS A 8 7.90 -15.25 -11.86
C LYS A 8 6.42 -15.50 -11.60
N HIS A 9 6.09 -16.42 -10.68
CA HIS A 9 4.70 -16.66 -10.26
C HIS A 9 4.12 -15.43 -9.57
N LEU A 10 4.83 -14.88 -8.58
CA LEU A 10 4.46 -13.66 -7.86
C LEU A 10 4.23 -12.50 -8.84
N ILE A 11 5.23 -12.21 -9.69
CA ILE A 11 5.19 -11.10 -10.66
C ILE A 11 3.95 -11.22 -11.56
N ARG A 12 3.66 -12.42 -12.08
CA ARG A 12 2.51 -12.64 -12.95
C ARG A 12 1.20 -12.26 -12.27
N ASN A 13 0.98 -12.69 -11.03
CA ASN A 13 -0.28 -12.46 -10.33
C ASN A 13 -0.42 -11.00 -9.90
N VAL A 14 0.65 -10.41 -9.35
CA VAL A 14 0.66 -8.99 -8.95
C VAL A 14 0.46 -8.07 -10.14
N LYS A 15 1.09 -8.37 -11.28
CA LYS A 15 0.91 -7.60 -12.53
C LYS A 15 -0.50 -7.71 -13.07
N LYS A 16 -1.13 -8.90 -13.00
CA LYS A 16 -2.52 -9.10 -13.40
C LYS A 16 -3.47 -8.25 -12.56
N PHE A 17 -3.25 -8.21 -11.24
CA PHE A 17 -4.07 -7.43 -10.32
C PHE A 17 -3.95 -5.92 -10.59
N HIS A 18 -2.72 -5.38 -10.60
CA HIS A 18 -2.49 -3.93 -10.76
C HIS A 18 -2.88 -3.39 -12.14
N ARG A 19 -2.72 -4.18 -13.22
CA ARG A 19 -3.22 -3.79 -14.55
C ARG A 19 -4.74 -3.59 -14.57
N LYS A 20 -5.49 -4.35 -13.76
CA LYS A 20 -6.95 -4.22 -13.70
C LYS A 20 -7.38 -2.95 -12.96
N GLN A 21 -6.52 -2.38 -12.13
CA GLN A 21 -6.76 -1.14 -11.38
C GLN A 21 -6.55 0.12 -12.21
N LEU A 22 -5.96 0.01 -13.41
CA LEU A 22 -5.70 1.18 -14.25
C LEU A 22 -7.00 1.94 -14.54
N PRO A 23 -7.10 3.22 -14.13
CA PRO A 23 -8.25 4.03 -14.43
C PRO A 23 -8.27 4.37 -15.93
N LYS A 24 -9.44 4.79 -16.42
CA LYS A 24 -9.62 5.22 -17.81
C LYS A 24 -9.76 6.73 -17.87
N ASP A 25 -9.23 7.30 -18.94
CA ASP A 25 -9.58 8.66 -19.35
C ASP A 25 -11.09 8.77 -19.49
N PHE A 26 -11.65 9.93 -19.15
CA PHE A 26 -13.05 10.22 -19.41
C PHE A 26 -13.23 11.66 -19.89
N PHE A 27 -14.26 11.87 -20.69
CA PHE A 27 -14.68 13.17 -21.16
C PHE A 27 -16.20 13.17 -21.23
N MET A 28 -16.83 14.16 -20.59
CA MET A 28 -18.28 14.21 -20.47
C MET A 28 -18.82 15.59 -20.84
N LYS A 29 -20.07 15.57 -21.31
CA LYS A 29 -20.86 16.78 -21.51
C LYS A 29 -21.40 17.21 -20.15
N ILE A 30 -21.12 18.45 -19.76
CA ILE A 30 -21.68 19.07 -18.56
C ILE A 30 -23.03 19.69 -18.88
N GLU A 31 -23.06 20.48 -19.95
CA GLU A 31 -24.27 21.06 -20.52
C GLU A 31 -24.11 21.25 -22.03
N GLU A 32 -25.12 21.82 -22.69
CA GLU A 32 -25.07 22.04 -24.15
C GLU A 32 -23.88 22.90 -24.57
N GLY A 33 -22.93 22.30 -25.27
CA GLY A 33 -21.72 22.97 -25.74
C GLY A 33 -20.59 23.10 -24.69
N VAL A 34 -20.74 22.57 -23.48
CA VAL A 34 -19.72 22.63 -22.41
C VAL A 34 -19.34 21.21 -21.99
N TYR A 35 -18.03 20.95 -22.00
CA TYR A 35 -17.47 19.63 -21.74
C TYR A 35 -16.33 19.73 -20.74
N ALA A 36 -16.20 18.70 -19.91
CA ALA A 36 -15.08 18.55 -19.01
C ALA A 36 -14.71 17.07 -18.90
N GLY A 37 -13.45 16.81 -18.65
CA GLY A 37 -12.90 15.47 -18.60
C GLY A 37 -11.48 15.48 -18.10
N TRP A 38 -10.93 14.29 -17.91
CA TRP A 38 -9.67 14.11 -17.24
C TRP A 38 -8.84 13.14 -18.07
N LYS A 39 -7.60 13.53 -18.40
CA LYS A 39 -6.59 12.67 -19.00
C LYS A 39 -5.68 12.13 -17.91
N ILE A 40 -5.43 10.83 -17.93
CA ILE A 40 -4.59 10.16 -16.95
C ILE A 40 -3.21 9.93 -17.54
N VAL A 41 -2.18 10.34 -16.83
CA VAL A 41 -0.80 10.18 -17.27
C VAL A 41 0.07 9.65 -16.13
N PRO A 42 1.04 8.77 -16.41
CA PRO A 42 2.02 8.36 -15.42
C PRO A 42 2.95 9.51 -15.03
N LEU A 43 3.51 9.38 -13.83
CA LEU A 43 4.69 10.16 -13.44
C LEU A 43 5.90 9.72 -14.29
N SER A 44 6.86 10.63 -14.48
CA SER A 44 8.00 10.39 -15.37
C SER A 44 9.03 9.49 -14.70
N SER A 45 9.12 9.50 -13.37
CA SER A 45 10.07 8.68 -12.64
C SER A 45 9.63 8.28 -11.24
N ALA A 46 10.07 7.09 -10.81
CA ALA A 46 9.83 6.55 -9.48
C ALA A 46 11.12 6.04 -8.83
N GLY A 47 11.35 6.43 -7.58
CA GLY A 47 12.39 5.90 -6.70
C GLY A 47 11.76 4.93 -5.70
N LEU A 48 12.13 3.67 -5.77
CA LEU A 48 11.51 2.60 -5.00
C LEU A 48 12.50 2.08 -3.96
N TYR A 49 12.11 2.17 -2.69
CA TYR A 49 12.92 1.68 -1.59
C TYR A 49 12.55 0.23 -1.27
N VAL A 50 13.55 -0.65 -1.25
CA VAL A 50 13.42 -2.03 -0.81
C VAL A 50 14.26 -2.21 0.46
N PRO A 51 13.66 -2.58 1.60
CA PRO A 51 14.42 -2.79 2.83
C PRO A 51 15.38 -3.97 2.69
N SER A 52 16.38 -4.01 3.57
CA SER A 52 17.34 -5.10 3.73
C SER A 52 17.83 -5.11 5.19
N GLY A 53 18.76 -6.02 5.53
CA GLY A 53 19.38 -6.12 6.85
C GLY A 53 18.81 -7.27 7.69
N LYS A 54 17.50 -7.25 8.00
CA LYS A 54 16.83 -8.34 8.72
C LYS A 54 16.63 -9.60 7.84
N ALA A 55 16.53 -9.42 6.53
CA ALA A 55 16.46 -10.45 5.50
C ALA A 55 16.67 -9.82 4.11
N ALA A 56 16.68 -10.67 3.08
CA ALA A 56 16.50 -10.25 1.69
C ALA A 56 15.02 -10.33 1.29
N TYR A 57 14.52 -9.34 0.53
CA TYR A 57 13.09 -9.19 0.25
C TYR A 57 12.78 -9.10 -1.26
N PRO A 58 12.97 -10.18 -2.04
CA PRO A 58 12.59 -10.21 -3.45
C PRO A 58 11.08 -10.03 -3.67
N SER A 59 10.25 -10.42 -2.69
CA SER A 59 8.81 -10.17 -2.72
C SER A 59 8.50 -8.68 -2.69
N VAL A 60 9.08 -7.94 -1.74
CA VAL A 60 8.89 -6.49 -1.59
C VAL A 60 9.36 -5.77 -2.86
N ALA A 61 10.50 -6.17 -3.42
CA ALA A 61 11.00 -5.62 -4.69
C ALA A 61 9.98 -5.72 -5.83
N ALA A 62 9.30 -6.87 -5.96
CA ALA A 62 8.22 -7.03 -6.93
C ALA A 62 6.99 -6.19 -6.55
N MET A 63 6.57 -6.20 -5.29
CA MET A 63 5.39 -5.46 -4.80
C MET A 63 5.51 -3.95 -4.99
N VAL A 64 6.69 -3.36 -4.81
CA VAL A 64 6.88 -1.91 -5.02
C VAL A 64 7.08 -1.54 -6.50
N THR A 65 7.69 -2.42 -7.29
CA THR A 65 8.05 -2.12 -8.69
C THR A 65 6.89 -2.31 -9.66
N ILE A 66 6.07 -3.34 -9.46
CA ILE A 66 5.00 -3.69 -10.40
C ILE A 66 3.94 -2.58 -10.53
N PRO A 67 3.46 -1.91 -9.47
CA PRO A 67 2.48 -0.83 -9.62
C PRO A 67 3.02 0.33 -10.48
N ALA A 68 4.29 0.72 -10.30
CA ALA A 68 4.94 1.76 -11.09
C ALA A 68 5.05 1.36 -12.57
N SER A 69 5.52 0.13 -12.84
CA SER A 69 5.60 -0.39 -14.21
C SER A 69 4.23 -0.57 -14.86
N ALA A 70 3.22 -1.01 -14.10
CA ALA A 70 1.85 -1.16 -14.57
C ALA A 70 1.21 0.20 -14.90
N ALA A 71 1.50 1.23 -14.12
CA ALA A 71 1.07 2.61 -14.38
C ALA A 71 1.73 3.21 -15.63
N GLY A 72 2.88 2.66 -16.08
CA GLY A 72 3.61 3.15 -17.25
C GLY A 72 4.69 4.18 -16.92
N VAL A 73 5.20 4.20 -15.68
CA VAL A 73 6.35 5.04 -15.31
C VAL A 73 7.57 4.62 -16.14
N SER A 74 8.18 5.57 -16.85
CA SER A 74 9.24 5.27 -17.82
C SER A 74 10.62 5.05 -17.18
N ARG A 75 10.91 5.70 -16.05
CA ARG A 75 12.16 5.57 -15.32
C ARG A 75 11.93 5.08 -13.90
N ILE A 76 12.30 3.83 -13.63
CA ILE A 76 12.11 3.20 -12.33
C ILE A 76 13.48 2.84 -11.75
N ALA A 77 13.81 3.50 -10.64
CA ALA A 77 15.00 3.28 -9.85
C ALA A 77 14.67 2.52 -8.57
N VAL A 78 15.51 1.57 -8.20
CA VAL A 78 15.39 0.79 -6.96
C VAL A 78 16.62 1.02 -6.08
N ALA A 79 16.39 1.39 -4.84
CA ALA A 79 17.40 1.47 -3.80
C ALA A 79 17.20 0.33 -2.79
N SER A 80 18.29 -0.38 -2.47
CA SER A 80 18.32 -1.34 -1.37
C SER A 80 19.63 -1.17 -0.59
N PRO A 81 19.61 -1.27 0.75
CA PRO A 81 20.84 -1.33 1.53
C PRO A 81 21.71 -2.52 1.10
N PRO A 82 23.04 -2.46 1.32
CA PRO A 82 23.92 -3.59 1.09
C PRO A 82 23.51 -4.79 1.95
N THR A 83 23.72 -6.00 1.43
CA THR A 83 23.52 -7.25 2.18
C THR A 83 24.83 -7.74 2.80
N GLY A 84 24.82 -7.99 4.10
CA GLY A 84 26.00 -8.47 4.82
C GLY A 84 27.08 -7.39 4.91
N ASN A 85 28.35 -7.82 4.91
CA ASN A 85 29.51 -6.91 4.99
C ASN A 85 29.99 -6.44 3.60
N ASP A 86 29.44 -7.00 2.52
CA ASP A 86 29.83 -6.65 1.15
C ASP A 86 28.90 -5.57 0.60
N VAL A 87 29.44 -4.65 -0.21
CA VAL A 87 28.67 -3.61 -0.90
C VAL A 87 27.94 -4.22 -2.11
N MET A 88 26.96 -5.08 -1.82
CA MET A 88 26.19 -5.83 -2.82
C MET A 88 24.70 -5.75 -2.54
N MET A 89 23.90 -5.70 -3.61
CA MET A 89 22.46 -5.94 -3.53
C MET A 89 22.19 -7.44 -3.63
N ASP A 90 21.23 -7.96 -2.86
CA ASP A 90 20.81 -9.36 -2.96
C ASP A 90 20.42 -9.72 -4.41
N PRO A 91 20.99 -10.81 -4.98
CA PRO A 91 20.70 -11.19 -6.37
C PRO A 91 19.21 -11.48 -6.63
N ALA A 92 18.49 -12.08 -5.68
CA ALA A 92 17.07 -12.37 -5.87
C ALA A 92 16.22 -11.09 -5.91
N THR A 93 16.56 -10.12 -5.06
CA THR A 93 15.98 -8.77 -5.00
C THR A 93 16.19 -8.03 -6.32
N LEU A 94 17.43 -8.02 -6.82
CA LEU A 94 17.79 -7.44 -8.10
C LEU A 94 17.00 -8.08 -9.26
N VAL A 95 16.96 -9.42 -9.32
CA VAL A 95 16.23 -10.15 -10.35
C VAL A 95 14.73 -9.86 -10.28
N ALA A 96 14.14 -9.83 -9.09
CA ALA A 96 12.71 -9.55 -8.90
C ALA A 96 12.35 -8.14 -9.36
N ALA A 97 13.14 -7.13 -8.97
CA ALA A 97 12.95 -5.75 -9.40
C ALA A 97 13.12 -5.59 -10.92
N HIS A 98 14.16 -6.18 -11.50
CA HIS A 98 14.41 -6.12 -12.94
C HIS A 98 13.25 -6.75 -13.75
N LEU A 99 12.84 -7.96 -13.39
CA LEU A 99 11.70 -8.63 -14.05
C LEU A 99 10.36 -7.90 -13.84
N SER A 100 10.29 -7.04 -12.83
CA SER A 100 9.12 -6.21 -12.53
C SER A 100 9.11 -4.87 -13.27
N GLY A 101 10.21 -4.48 -13.94
CA GLY A 101 10.30 -3.28 -14.78
C GLY A 101 11.30 -2.21 -14.31
N ALA A 102 12.11 -2.47 -13.28
CA ALA A 102 13.17 -1.56 -12.86
C ALA A 102 14.44 -1.69 -13.72
N HIS A 103 15.14 -0.56 -13.93
CA HIS A 103 16.34 -0.50 -14.76
C HIS A 103 17.50 0.29 -14.12
N GLU A 104 17.25 1.07 -13.07
CA GLU A 104 18.28 1.76 -12.29
C GLU A 104 18.36 1.12 -10.89
N PHE A 105 19.57 0.79 -10.43
CA PHE A 105 19.77 0.09 -9.16
C PHE A 105 20.86 0.78 -8.34
N TYR A 106 20.55 1.07 -7.08
CA TYR A 106 21.44 1.78 -6.18
C TYR A 106 21.59 1.01 -4.86
N ILE A 107 22.84 0.78 -4.47
CA ILE A 107 23.17 0.14 -3.18
C ILE A 107 23.23 1.25 -2.13
N MET A 108 22.07 1.59 -1.59
CA MET A 108 21.88 2.64 -0.59
C MET A 108 20.61 2.39 0.22
N GLY A 109 20.58 2.79 1.49
CA GLY A 109 19.52 2.50 2.44
C GLY A 109 18.98 3.73 3.19
N GLY A 110 18.06 3.50 4.13
CA GLY A 110 17.64 4.49 5.13
C GLY A 110 17.25 5.88 4.58
N ALA A 111 17.49 6.90 5.40
CA ALA A 111 17.17 8.29 5.07
C ALA A 111 18.00 8.85 3.90
N HIS A 112 19.23 8.36 3.69
CA HIS A 112 20.11 8.84 2.64
C HIS A 112 19.62 8.42 1.24
N ALA A 113 19.05 7.21 1.09
CA ALA A 113 18.42 6.80 -0.16
C ALA A 113 17.23 7.69 -0.52
N ILE A 114 16.41 8.03 0.48
CA ILE A 114 15.25 8.92 0.31
C ILE A 114 15.70 10.33 -0.09
N ALA A 115 16.71 10.89 0.59
CA ALA A 115 17.28 12.18 0.23
C ALA A 115 17.89 12.17 -1.18
N ALA A 116 18.62 11.10 -1.56
CA ALA A 116 19.19 10.98 -2.90
C ALA A 116 18.13 10.94 -4.00
N PHE A 117 17.00 10.28 -3.76
CA PHE A 117 15.87 10.29 -4.70
C PHE A 117 15.11 11.63 -4.71
N ALA A 118 14.99 12.32 -3.59
CA ALA A 118 14.28 13.59 -3.53
C ALA A 118 15.07 14.75 -4.17
N TYR A 119 16.36 14.88 -3.79
CA TYR A 119 17.20 16.02 -4.17
C TYR A 119 18.13 15.73 -5.35
N GLY A 120 18.39 14.45 -5.63
CA GLY A 120 19.44 14.04 -6.55
C GLY A 120 20.84 14.11 -5.95
N THR A 121 21.78 13.47 -6.64
CA THR A 121 23.22 13.50 -6.38
C THR A 121 23.96 13.53 -7.72
N ARG A 122 25.29 13.45 -7.70
CA ARG A 122 26.10 13.29 -8.93
C ARG A 122 25.75 12.00 -9.70
N GLN A 123 25.27 10.95 -9.03
CA GLN A 123 25.00 9.64 -9.63
C GLN A 123 23.51 9.25 -9.62
N VAL A 124 22.72 9.83 -8.72
CA VAL A 124 21.30 9.57 -8.57
C VAL A 124 20.54 10.77 -9.09
N LYS A 125 19.75 10.60 -10.14
CA LYS A 125 18.85 11.67 -10.61
C LYS A 125 17.61 11.72 -9.71
N PRO A 126 17.10 12.91 -9.35
CA PRO A 126 15.90 13.03 -8.54
C PRO A 126 14.69 12.41 -9.25
N VAL A 127 13.66 12.01 -8.50
CA VAL A 127 12.45 11.33 -9.02
C VAL A 127 11.17 12.09 -8.69
N ASP A 128 10.06 11.76 -9.35
CA ASP A 128 8.76 12.41 -9.12
C ASP A 128 7.97 11.78 -7.96
N VAL A 129 8.21 10.50 -7.67
CA VAL A 129 7.58 9.77 -6.56
C VAL A 129 8.55 8.83 -5.88
N ILE A 130 8.50 8.77 -4.55
CA ILE A 130 9.21 7.82 -3.71
C ILE A 130 8.21 6.87 -3.05
N ALA A 131 8.42 5.56 -3.19
CA ALA A 131 7.55 4.55 -2.61
C ALA A 131 8.32 3.36 -2.02
N GLY A 132 7.65 2.62 -1.14
CA GLY A 132 8.18 1.40 -0.51
C GLY A 132 8.26 1.48 1.01
N PRO A 133 8.23 0.32 1.69
CA PRO A 133 8.27 0.22 3.15
C PRO A 133 9.68 0.41 3.68
N GLY A 134 9.82 0.85 4.93
CA GLY A 134 11.14 0.98 5.55
C GLY A 134 11.06 1.20 7.05
N GLY A 135 12.21 1.12 7.71
CA GLY A 135 12.30 1.40 9.14
C GLY A 135 11.96 2.86 9.47
N PRO A 136 11.90 3.22 10.77
CA PRO A 136 11.48 4.54 11.23
C PRO A 136 12.22 5.71 10.55
N TYR A 137 13.53 5.58 10.33
CA TYR A 137 14.34 6.60 9.67
C TYR A 137 13.97 6.80 8.19
N THR A 138 13.69 5.72 7.45
CA THR A 138 13.22 5.80 6.06
C THR A 138 11.86 6.49 6.00
N TYR A 139 10.97 6.14 6.93
CA TYR A 139 9.64 6.73 7.01
C TYR A 139 9.70 8.23 7.33
N VAL A 140 10.43 8.64 8.37
CA VAL A 140 10.59 10.06 8.72
C VAL A 140 11.24 10.84 7.58
N ALA A 141 12.25 10.27 6.91
CA ALA A 141 12.87 10.92 5.75
C ALA A 141 11.86 11.18 4.62
N LYS A 142 10.94 10.24 4.33
CA LYS A 142 9.86 10.44 3.33
C LYS A 142 8.98 11.63 3.73
N LEU A 143 8.59 11.72 5.01
CA LEU A 143 7.77 12.83 5.50
C LEU A 143 8.46 14.19 5.34
N LEU A 144 9.78 14.26 5.57
CA LEU A 144 10.55 15.50 5.47
C LEU A 144 10.70 16.01 4.02
N VAL A 145 10.64 15.13 3.03
CA VAL A 145 10.82 15.50 1.60
C VAL A 145 9.50 15.64 0.82
N ARG A 146 8.35 15.43 1.48
CA ARG A 146 7.04 15.34 0.82
C ARG A 146 6.61 16.59 0.04
N ASP A 147 7.16 17.75 0.38
CA ASP A 147 6.87 19.02 -0.28
C ASP A 147 7.64 19.19 -1.60
N ILE A 148 8.61 18.30 -1.86
CA ILE A 148 9.51 18.34 -3.02
C ILE A 148 9.25 17.16 -3.95
N VAL A 149 8.90 16.00 -3.39
CA VAL A 149 8.65 14.76 -4.13
C VAL A 149 7.40 14.08 -3.57
N LYS A 150 6.60 13.47 -4.45
CA LYS A 150 5.42 12.70 -4.02
C LYS A 150 5.88 11.49 -3.19
N ILE A 151 5.21 11.22 -2.08
CA ILE A 151 5.44 10.02 -1.28
C ILE A 151 4.16 9.18 -1.23
N ASP A 152 4.30 7.88 -1.05
CA ASP A 152 3.21 6.90 -1.04
C ASP A 152 2.38 6.91 0.26
N LEU A 153 2.69 6.02 1.21
CA LEU A 153 1.91 5.76 2.41
C LEU A 153 2.82 5.52 3.63
N PRO A 154 2.29 5.72 4.85
CA PRO A 154 2.93 5.28 6.06
C PRO A 154 3.00 3.75 6.16
N ALA A 155 4.19 3.19 5.90
CA ALA A 155 4.47 1.77 6.04
C ALA A 155 5.61 1.57 7.03
N GLY A 156 5.25 1.39 8.30
CA GLY A 156 6.12 1.19 9.45
C GLY A 156 6.23 -0.29 9.85
N PRO A 157 6.34 -0.60 11.16
CA PRO A 157 6.37 -1.98 11.62
C PRO A 157 5.09 -2.76 11.25
N SER A 158 5.26 -4.01 10.81
CA SER A 158 4.16 -4.86 10.35
C SER A 158 3.17 -5.23 11.45
N GLU A 159 1.90 -5.32 11.10
CA GLU A 159 0.82 -5.76 11.99
C GLU A 159 -0.15 -6.74 11.31
N ALA A 160 -0.59 -7.74 12.07
CA ALA A 160 -1.65 -8.65 11.65
C ALA A 160 -2.74 -8.75 12.71
N MET A 161 -3.98 -8.81 12.22
CA MET A 161 -5.15 -9.14 13.03
C MET A 161 -5.85 -10.37 12.44
N VAL A 162 -6.14 -11.36 13.28
CA VAL A 162 -6.90 -12.55 12.90
C VAL A 162 -8.23 -12.54 13.66
N LEU A 163 -9.35 -12.46 12.94
CA LEU A 163 -10.68 -12.71 13.49
C LEU A 163 -11.02 -14.19 13.28
N ALA A 164 -11.10 -14.96 14.37
CA ALA A 164 -11.37 -16.39 14.34
C ALA A 164 -12.62 -16.76 15.14
N ASP A 165 -13.49 -17.58 14.54
CA ASP A 165 -14.79 -17.98 15.12
C ASP A 165 -14.79 -19.40 15.73
N GLY A 166 -13.61 -20.01 15.90
CA GLY A 166 -13.47 -21.37 16.44
C GLY A 166 -13.75 -22.51 15.45
N THR A 167 -14.10 -22.21 14.20
CA THR A 167 -14.48 -23.26 13.23
C THR A 167 -13.30 -23.93 12.53
N LEU A 168 -12.12 -23.31 12.58
CA LEU A 168 -10.86 -23.84 12.06
C LEU A 168 -9.98 -24.39 13.20
N PRO A 169 -9.05 -25.32 12.92
CA PRO A 169 -8.10 -25.79 13.91
C PRO A 169 -7.29 -24.63 14.52
N ALA A 170 -7.18 -24.57 15.85
CA ALA A 170 -6.44 -23.52 16.55
C ALA A 170 -4.99 -23.38 16.07
N LYS A 171 -4.35 -24.51 15.73
CA LYS A 171 -3.03 -24.55 15.10
C LYS A 171 -2.91 -23.68 13.84
N TRP A 172 -3.94 -23.67 12.99
CA TRP A 172 -3.90 -22.89 11.74
C TRP A 172 -3.93 -21.39 12.04
N VAL A 173 -4.77 -20.98 12.98
CA VAL A 173 -4.89 -19.60 13.46
C VAL A 173 -3.58 -19.15 14.12
N ALA A 174 -2.98 -19.99 14.96
CA ALA A 174 -1.69 -19.71 15.59
C ALA A 174 -0.61 -19.40 14.54
N TRP A 175 -0.42 -20.25 13.53
CA TRP A 175 0.56 -20.01 12.47
C TRP A 175 0.25 -18.77 11.63
N ASN A 176 -1.02 -18.47 11.39
CA ASN A 176 -1.41 -17.27 10.65
C ASN A 176 -1.13 -15.99 11.45
N LEU A 177 -1.36 -16.03 12.76
CA LEU A 177 -1.08 -14.93 13.69
C LEU A 177 0.42 -14.63 13.78
N LEU A 178 1.27 -15.67 13.78
CA LEU A 178 2.73 -15.52 13.87
C LEU A 178 3.38 -14.92 12.60
N ASN A 179 2.70 -14.95 11.45
CA ASN A 179 3.26 -14.59 10.15
C ASN A 179 3.82 -13.16 10.08
N GLU A 180 3.09 -12.14 10.54
CA GLU A 180 3.64 -10.77 10.57
C GLU A 180 4.46 -10.49 11.85
N ALA A 181 4.19 -11.23 12.94
CA ALA A 181 4.91 -11.06 14.20
C ALA A 181 6.40 -11.46 14.09
N GLU A 182 6.79 -12.34 13.17
CA GLU A 182 8.19 -12.72 12.95
C GLU A 182 9.04 -11.68 12.18
N HIS A 183 8.42 -10.59 11.72
CA HIS A 183 9.12 -9.53 10.98
C HIS A 183 10.02 -8.67 11.88
N GLY A 184 9.67 -8.50 13.16
CA GLY A 184 10.44 -7.68 14.08
C GLY A 184 9.93 -7.65 15.51
N PRO A 185 10.78 -7.20 16.46
CA PRO A 185 10.39 -6.99 17.86
C PRO A 185 9.41 -5.79 18.01
N ASP A 186 9.24 -5.03 16.94
CA ASP A 186 8.35 -3.87 16.81
C ASP A 186 7.05 -4.19 16.05
N SER A 187 6.85 -5.43 15.59
CA SER A 187 5.62 -5.87 14.91
C SER A 187 4.46 -6.10 15.91
N ALA A 188 3.25 -6.34 15.41
CA ALA A 188 2.08 -6.63 16.26
C ALA A 188 1.24 -7.79 15.72
N ALA A 189 0.69 -8.60 16.62
CA ALA A 189 -0.23 -9.69 16.31
C ALA A 189 -1.46 -9.65 17.23
N VAL A 190 -2.64 -9.50 16.66
CA VAL A 190 -3.89 -9.42 17.45
C VAL A 190 -4.85 -10.54 17.04
N LEU A 191 -5.18 -11.43 17.99
CA LEU A 191 -6.28 -12.37 17.80
C LEU A 191 -7.57 -11.76 18.34
N VAL A 192 -8.61 -11.79 17.53
CA VAL A 192 -9.98 -11.43 17.90
C VAL A 192 -10.84 -12.68 17.81
N THR A 193 -11.53 -13.03 18.89
CA THR A 193 -12.42 -14.20 18.90
C THR A 193 -13.62 -13.99 19.83
N LEU A 194 -14.61 -14.88 19.75
CA LEU A 194 -15.81 -14.89 20.59
C LEU A 194 -15.84 -16.05 21.60
N SER A 195 -14.78 -16.86 21.67
CA SER A 195 -14.70 -17.98 22.61
C SER A 195 -13.40 -17.91 23.39
N ARG A 196 -13.53 -17.89 24.72
CA ARG A 196 -12.40 -17.96 25.64
C ARG A 196 -11.69 -19.30 25.55
N GLU A 197 -12.44 -20.40 25.43
CA GLU A 197 -11.86 -21.74 25.30
C GLU A 197 -11.00 -21.84 24.03
N TYR A 198 -11.50 -21.29 22.91
CA TYR A 198 -10.75 -21.27 21.67
C TYR A 198 -9.53 -20.34 21.72
N ALA A 199 -9.64 -19.18 22.39
CA ALA A 199 -8.50 -18.30 22.63
C ALA A 199 -7.36 -19.03 23.36
N GLU A 200 -7.67 -19.76 24.43
CA GLU A 200 -6.70 -20.54 25.19
C GLU A 200 -6.12 -21.72 24.38
N GLU A 201 -6.91 -22.32 23.49
CA GLU A 201 -6.41 -23.35 22.57
C GLU A 201 -5.39 -22.77 21.58
N VAL A 202 -5.67 -21.59 21.01
CA VAL A 202 -4.75 -20.91 20.10
C VAL A 202 -3.47 -20.51 20.84
N ASP A 203 -3.56 -20.00 22.06
CA ASP A 203 -2.40 -19.64 22.89
C ASP A 203 -1.45 -20.82 23.12
N ARG A 204 -1.99 -21.99 23.48
CA ARG A 204 -1.19 -23.23 23.61
C ARG A 204 -0.54 -23.66 22.29
N GLU A 205 -1.21 -23.47 21.16
CA GLU A 205 -0.63 -23.79 19.85
C GLU A 205 0.44 -22.77 19.42
N ILE A 206 0.35 -21.51 19.87
CA ILE A 206 1.39 -20.50 19.70
C ILE A 206 2.66 -20.93 20.46
N GLU A 207 2.54 -21.37 21.71
CA GLU A 207 3.69 -21.85 22.50
C GLU A 207 4.43 -22.98 21.77
N LYS A 208 3.70 -23.97 21.25
CA LYS A 208 4.27 -25.07 20.46
C LYS A 208 4.91 -24.59 19.16
N ALA A 209 4.28 -23.63 18.47
CA ALA A 209 4.81 -23.08 17.23
C ALA A 209 6.13 -22.32 17.45
N LEU A 210 6.26 -21.61 18.59
CA LEU A 210 7.49 -20.91 18.96
C LEU A 210 8.70 -21.85 19.09
N GLU A 211 8.50 -23.10 19.52
CA GLU A 211 9.57 -24.10 19.60
C GLU A 211 10.14 -24.49 18.23
N ALA A 212 9.32 -24.40 17.17
CA ALA A 212 9.71 -24.73 15.80
C ALA A 212 10.38 -23.58 15.04
N LEU A 213 10.34 -22.35 15.57
CA LEU A 213 10.86 -21.18 14.89
C LEU A 213 12.36 -20.96 15.19
N PRO A 214 13.19 -20.69 14.16
CA PRO A 214 14.60 -20.38 14.36
C PRO A 214 14.79 -18.95 14.87
N GLU A 215 15.95 -18.68 15.47
CA GLU A 215 16.38 -17.31 15.74
C GLU A 215 16.76 -16.57 14.45
N PRO A 216 16.51 -15.24 14.35
CA PRO A 216 15.95 -14.36 15.38
C PRO A 216 14.41 -14.29 15.42
N ARG A 217 13.71 -15.08 14.60
CA ARG A 217 12.24 -14.98 14.41
C ARG A 217 11.49 -15.26 15.70
N ARG A 218 11.92 -16.30 16.43
CA ARG A 218 11.38 -16.64 17.75
C ARG A 218 11.53 -15.48 18.74
N THR A 219 12.73 -14.92 18.89
CA THR A 219 12.95 -13.77 19.80
C THR A 219 12.09 -12.56 19.43
N TYR A 220 11.93 -12.26 18.14
CA TYR A 220 11.10 -11.14 17.69
C TYR A 220 9.65 -11.26 18.15
N ILE A 221 9.06 -12.45 18.00
CA ILE A 221 7.69 -12.72 18.46
C ILE A 221 7.59 -12.59 19.98
N ILE A 222 8.54 -13.15 20.74
CA ILE A 222 8.55 -13.05 22.21
C ILE A 222 8.65 -11.60 22.67
N GLU A 223 9.41 -10.76 21.98
CA GLU A 223 9.57 -9.36 22.35
C GLU A 223 8.35 -8.51 21.99
N ASN A 224 7.73 -8.75 20.83
CA ASN A 224 6.51 -8.03 20.49
C ASN A 224 5.29 -8.50 21.27
N SER A 225 5.24 -9.77 21.71
CA SER A 225 4.12 -10.27 22.52
C SER A 225 3.99 -9.57 23.87
N LYS A 226 5.10 -9.06 24.41
CA LYS A 226 5.12 -8.30 25.67
C LYS A 226 4.61 -6.87 25.54
N LYS A 227 4.51 -6.33 24.32
CA LYS A 227 4.34 -4.89 24.08
C LYS A 227 3.18 -4.54 23.14
N TYR A 228 2.99 -5.31 22.08
CA TYR A 228 2.18 -4.92 20.94
C TYR A 228 1.14 -5.98 20.51
N SER A 229 1.27 -7.22 20.97
CA SER A 229 0.37 -8.31 20.60
C SER A 229 -0.63 -8.63 21.71
N ALA A 230 -1.82 -9.10 21.35
CA ALA A 230 -2.88 -9.42 22.30
C ALA A 230 -3.85 -10.48 21.75
N ILE A 231 -4.47 -11.25 22.66
CA ILE A 231 -5.67 -12.02 22.37
C ILE A 231 -6.85 -11.32 23.03
N ILE A 232 -7.86 -10.96 22.25
CA ILE A 232 -9.02 -10.20 22.71
C ILE A 232 -10.27 -11.03 22.43
N VAL A 233 -11.01 -11.30 23.50
CA VAL A 233 -12.28 -12.04 23.46
C VAL A 233 -13.41 -11.03 23.59
N PHE A 234 -14.35 -11.07 22.65
CA PHE A 234 -15.57 -10.27 22.67
C PHE A 234 -16.77 -11.17 22.92
N ASP A 235 -17.84 -10.62 23.48
CA ASP A 235 -19.09 -11.36 23.65
C ASP A 235 -19.86 -11.45 22.33
N GLU A 236 -19.77 -10.40 21.50
CA GLU A 236 -20.53 -10.29 20.27
C GLU A 236 -19.66 -9.92 19.06
N MET A 237 -20.01 -10.50 17.90
CA MET A 237 -19.32 -10.20 16.62
C MET A 237 -19.40 -8.72 16.26
N ASP A 238 -20.45 -8.04 16.66
CA ASP A 238 -20.65 -6.63 16.35
C ASP A 238 -19.62 -5.71 17.04
N GLU A 239 -19.23 -6.03 18.27
CA GLU A 239 -18.20 -5.33 19.03
C GLU A 239 -16.81 -5.62 18.45
N ALA A 240 -16.56 -6.88 18.06
CA ALA A 240 -15.33 -7.28 17.38
C ALA A 240 -15.13 -6.48 16.07
N ILE A 241 -16.19 -6.28 15.28
CA ILE A 241 -16.15 -5.49 14.04
C ILE A 241 -15.87 -4.00 14.33
N GLU A 242 -16.45 -3.44 15.40
CA GLU A 242 -16.15 -2.08 15.82
C GLU A 242 -14.69 -1.92 16.25
N PHE A 243 -14.17 -2.86 17.04
CA PHE A 243 -12.76 -2.90 17.42
C PHE A 243 -11.85 -2.99 16.19
N ILE A 244 -12.13 -3.88 15.23
CA ILE A 244 -11.37 -4.00 13.98
C ILE A 244 -11.28 -2.65 13.26
N ASN A 245 -12.40 -1.93 13.12
CA ASN A 245 -12.41 -0.64 12.45
C ASN A 245 -11.65 0.45 13.24
N ASN A 246 -11.74 0.42 14.56
CA ASN A 246 -11.05 1.38 15.43
C ASN A 246 -9.55 1.13 15.46
N TYR A 247 -9.13 -0.14 15.47
CA TYR A 247 -7.74 -0.55 15.36
C TYR A 247 -7.18 -0.26 13.95
N ALA A 248 -7.96 -0.56 12.91
CA ALA A 248 -7.63 -0.38 11.50
C ALA A 248 -6.34 -1.10 11.07
N PRO A 249 -6.34 -2.45 11.06
CA PRO A 249 -5.14 -3.24 10.88
C PRO A 249 -4.58 -3.16 9.46
N GLU A 250 -3.25 -3.24 9.33
CA GLU A 250 -2.56 -3.48 8.06
C GLU A 250 -3.10 -4.76 7.38
N HIS A 251 -3.04 -5.91 8.07
CA HIS A 251 -3.57 -7.18 7.59
C HIS A 251 -4.74 -7.66 8.47
N LEU A 252 -5.89 -7.94 7.86
CA LEU A 252 -7.01 -8.61 8.51
C LEU A 252 -7.22 -10.00 7.91
N ALA A 253 -7.16 -11.06 8.71
CA ALA A 253 -7.58 -12.40 8.31
C ALA A 253 -8.91 -12.77 8.96
N LEU A 254 -9.84 -13.30 8.17
CA LEU A 254 -11.05 -13.94 8.67
C LEU A 254 -10.85 -15.46 8.63
N ASP A 255 -10.41 -16.02 9.75
CA ASP A 255 -10.10 -17.44 9.89
C ASP A 255 -11.34 -18.19 10.37
N SER A 256 -12.16 -18.55 9.39
CA SER A 256 -13.43 -19.25 9.58
C SER A 256 -13.78 -20.09 8.36
N LYS A 257 -14.40 -21.26 8.56
CA LYS A 257 -15.06 -22.03 7.49
C LYS A 257 -16.13 -21.19 6.77
N TYR A 258 -16.65 -20.16 7.44
CA TYR A 258 -17.69 -19.26 6.96
C TYR A 258 -17.18 -17.86 6.60
N ALA A 259 -15.87 -17.65 6.43
CA ALA A 259 -15.27 -16.32 6.21
C ALA A 259 -15.99 -15.47 5.15
N ARG A 260 -16.35 -16.04 3.99
CA ARG A 260 -17.11 -15.33 2.94
C ARG A 260 -18.50 -14.88 3.39
N ARG A 261 -19.19 -15.69 4.20
CA ARG A 261 -20.51 -15.37 4.74
C ARG A 261 -20.42 -14.25 5.76
N ILE A 262 -19.42 -14.30 6.64
CA ILE A 262 -19.13 -13.25 7.64
C ILE A 262 -18.80 -11.94 6.91
N PHE A 263 -17.86 -11.97 5.97
CA PHE A 263 -17.51 -10.78 5.17
C PHE A 263 -18.72 -10.18 4.47
N ARG A 264 -19.56 -10.99 3.83
CA ARG A 264 -20.79 -10.50 3.18
C ARG A 264 -21.77 -9.88 4.18
N LYS A 265 -21.95 -10.48 5.36
CA LYS A 265 -22.83 -9.96 6.42
C LYS A 265 -22.35 -8.58 6.90
N TYR A 266 -21.04 -8.40 7.05
CA TYR A 266 -20.43 -7.20 7.61
C TYR A 266 -19.83 -6.24 6.57
N TYR A 267 -20.05 -6.49 5.27
CA TYR A 267 -19.40 -5.76 4.18
C TYR A 267 -19.51 -4.24 4.28
N LYS A 268 -20.70 -3.74 4.68
CA LYS A 268 -20.94 -2.29 4.84
C LYS A 268 -20.34 -1.70 6.11
N ARG A 269 -20.05 -2.54 7.12
CA ARG A 269 -19.54 -2.13 8.43
C ARG A 269 -18.01 -2.22 8.49
N LEU A 270 -17.39 -3.18 7.82
CA LEU A 270 -15.93 -3.30 7.73
C LEU A 270 -15.40 -2.21 6.79
N SER A 271 -14.79 -1.17 7.36
CA SER A 271 -14.35 0.01 6.60
C SER A 271 -12.84 0.23 6.64
N ASN A 272 -12.15 -0.20 7.70
CA ASN A 272 -10.74 0.14 7.91
C ASN A 272 -9.88 -1.12 8.04
N PHE A 273 -9.18 -1.47 6.97
CA PHE A 273 -8.15 -2.51 6.93
C PHE A 273 -7.27 -2.28 5.69
N GLY A 274 -5.98 -2.64 5.73
CA GLY A 274 -5.10 -2.55 4.56
C GLY A 274 -5.45 -3.62 3.52
N THR A 275 -5.53 -4.87 3.98
CA THR A 275 -6.02 -6.00 3.18
C THR A 275 -6.86 -6.95 4.03
N ILE A 276 -7.80 -7.66 3.39
CA ILE A 276 -8.60 -8.69 4.05
C ILE A 276 -8.43 -10.06 3.37
N CYS A 277 -8.04 -11.07 4.15
CA CYS A 277 -7.88 -12.45 3.73
C CYS A 277 -9.07 -13.28 4.22
N LEU A 278 -9.80 -13.93 3.30
CA LEU A 278 -11.00 -14.71 3.63
C LEU A 278 -10.65 -16.19 3.69
N ASN A 279 -10.51 -16.77 4.89
CA ASN A 279 -10.05 -18.15 5.11
C ASN A 279 -8.80 -18.46 4.25
N THR A 280 -7.84 -17.55 4.29
CA THR A 280 -6.64 -17.56 3.46
C THR A 280 -5.49 -17.10 4.35
N PRO A 281 -4.36 -17.85 4.43
CA PRO A 281 -3.21 -17.40 5.19
C PRO A 281 -2.68 -16.07 4.66
N ILE A 282 -2.28 -15.16 5.55
CA ILE A 282 -1.74 -13.84 5.19
C ILE A 282 -0.53 -14.00 4.26
N SER A 283 0.32 -15.02 4.49
CA SER A 283 1.47 -15.31 3.61
C SER A 283 1.07 -15.56 2.15
N ALA A 284 -0.12 -16.15 1.88
CA ALA A 284 -0.58 -16.31 0.52
C ALA A 284 -0.87 -14.95 -0.13
N GLY A 285 -1.40 -13.99 0.63
CA GLY A 285 -1.53 -12.59 0.24
C GLY A 285 -0.18 -11.96 -0.09
N ASN A 286 0.79 -12.09 0.81
CA ASN A 286 2.12 -11.47 0.69
C ASN A 286 2.94 -11.99 -0.50
N TYR A 287 2.74 -13.25 -0.90
CA TYR A 287 3.62 -13.91 -1.87
C TYR A 287 2.93 -14.42 -3.15
N GLY A 288 1.60 -14.51 -3.19
CA GLY A 288 0.92 -15.34 -4.19
C GLY A 288 -0.31 -14.76 -4.84
N VAL A 289 -1.22 -14.12 -4.09
CA VAL A 289 -2.57 -13.85 -4.61
C VAL A 289 -2.61 -12.71 -5.63
N GLY A 290 -1.88 -11.62 -5.40
CA GLY A 290 -1.76 -10.50 -6.36
C GLY A 290 -1.91 -9.09 -5.79
N PRO A 291 -2.76 -8.82 -4.78
CA PRO A 291 -2.77 -7.52 -4.09
C PRO A 291 -1.40 -7.15 -3.53
N ASN A 292 -1.18 -5.86 -3.32
CA ASN A 292 0.07 -5.36 -2.77
C ASN A 292 0.17 -5.66 -1.27
N SER A 293 1.37 -6.03 -0.81
CA SER A 293 1.67 -6.22 0.62
C SER A 293 2.40 -5.02 1.24
N THR A 294 2.59 -3.92 0.50
CA THR A 294 2.99 -2.63 1.08
C THR A 294 1.73 -1.90 1.49
N LEU A 295 1.38 -2.04 2.76
CA LEU A 295 0.09 -1.62 3.32
C LEU A 295 0.29 -0.56 4.42
N PRO A 296 -0.76 0.23 4.73
CA PRO A 296 -0.68 1.23 5.78
C PRO A 296 -0.71 0.55 7.17
N THR A 297 0.24 0.94 8.02
CA THR A 297 0.41 0.38 9.38
C THR A 297 0.01 1.39 10.46
N GLY A 298 -0.22 0.96 11.70
CA GLY A 298 -0.36 1.87 12.84
C GLY A 298 -1.66 2.69 12.80
N GLY A 299 -2.73 2.04 12.32
CA GLY A 299 -4.06 2.65 12.19
C GLY A 299 -4.24 3.53 10.95
N TYR A 300 -3.21 3.71 10.12
CA TYR A 300 -3.30 4.51 8.90
C TYR A 300 -4.23 3.91 7.84
N ALA A 301 -4.66 2.65 7.96
CA ALA A 301 -5.70 2.06 7.12
C ALA A 301 -7.06 2.80 7.21
N LYS A 302 -7.24 3.71 8.18
CA LYS A 302 -8.38 4.64 8.24
C LYS A 302 -8.42 5.65 7.10
N ILE A 303 -7.26 6.03 6.58
CA ILE A 303 -7.14 7.17 5.62
C ILE A 303 -6.19 6.89 4.44
N TYR A 304 -5.41 5.80 4.50
CA TYR A 304 -4.54 5.36 3.41
C TYR A 304 -5.02 4.03 2.83
N SER A 305 -4.76 3.83 1.55
CA SER A 305 -4.85 2.54 0.89
C SER A 305 -3.46 1.89 0.80
N GLY A 306 -3.44 0.57 0.56
CA GLY A 306 -2.22 -0.12 0.15
C GLY A 306 -1.64 0.45 -1.16
N LEU A 307 -0.33 0.25 -1.35
CA LEU A 307 0.38 0.71 -2.54
C LEU A 307 -0.29 0.16 -3.81
N ASN A 308 -0.63 1.05 -4.74
CA ASN A 308 -1.33 0.69 -5.97
C ASN A 308 -0.93 1.64 -7.12
N VAL A 309 -1.53 1.48 -8.30
CA VAL A 309 -1.17 2.27 -9.48
C VAL A 309 -1.42 3.77 -9.33
N ASP A 310 -2.39 4.21 -8.50
CA ASP A 310 -2.82 5.61 -8.42
C ASP A 310 -1.72 6.54 -7.92
N ILE A 311 -0.82 6.08 -7.03
CA ILE A 311 0.28 6.93 -6.55
C ILE A 311 1.26 7.27 -7.69
N PHE A 312 1.33 6.44 -8.72
CA PHE A 312 2.19 6.62 -9.89
C PHE A 312 1.51 7.37 -11.05
N LEU A 313 0.27 7.81 -10.85
CA LEU A 313 -0.54 8.52 -11.85
C LEU A 313 -0.83 9.95 -11.40
N LYS A 314 -1.10 10.81 -12.38
CA LYS A 314 -1.73 12.13 -12.20
C LYS A 314 -2.90 12.27 -13.16
N ARG A 315 -3.93 13.01 -12.73
CA ARG A 315 -5.14 13.29 -13.48
C ARG A 315 -5.13 14.75 -13.90
N LEU A 316 -5.05 15.00 -15.20
CA LEU A 316 -5.03 16.34 -15.78
C LEU A 316 -6.44 16.68 -16.24
N THR A 317 -7.01 17.78 -15.77
CA THR A 317 -8.33 18.23 -16.24
C THR A 317 -8.23 18.79 -17.66
N VAL A 318 -9.27 18.55 -18.43
CA VAL A 318 -9.47 19.01 -19.81
C VAL A 318 -10.86 19.62 -19.86
N GLU A 319 -10.93 20.90 -20.22
CA GLU A 319 -12.16 21.69 -20.23
C GLU A 319 -12.34 22.31 -21.60
N GLU A 320 -13.56 22.27 -22.13
CA GLU A 320 -13.83 22.70 -23.51
C GLU A 320 -15.23 23.29 -23.66
N VAL A 321 -15.29 24.47 -24.28
CA VAL A 321 -16.55 25.09 -24.71
C VAL A 321 -16.59 25.09 -26.24
N ARG A 322 -17.47 24.26 -26.82
CA ARG A 322 -17.51 23.96 -28.26
C ARG A 322 -18.45 24.84 -29.07
N SER A 323 -19.20 25.72 -28.45
CA SER A 323 -20.19 26.52 -29.18
C SER A 323 -20.35 27.92 -28.60
N ARG A 324 -20.68 28.88 -29.46
CA ARG A 324 -21.08 30.24 -29.05
C ARG A 324 -22.23 30.19 -28.04
N LYS A 325 -23.22 29.32 -28.25
CA LYS A 325 -24.35 29.15 -27.33
C LYS A 325 -23.91 28.68 -25.94
N GLY A 326 -23.01 27.70 -25.87
CA GLY A 326 -22.43 27.24 -24.61
C GLY A 326 -21.61 28.33 -23.91
N PHE A 327 -20.80 29.07 -24.68
CA PHE A 327 -20.01 30.18 -24.16
C PHE A 327 -20.87 31.30 -23.57
N LEU A 328 -21.91 31.74 -24.30
CA LEU A 328 -22.82 32.78 -23.86
C LEU A 328 -23.62 32.39 -22.61
N LYS A 329 -23.94 31.10 -22.44
CA LYS A 329 -24.56 30.60 -21.20
C LYS A 329 -23.65 30.77 -19.98
N MET A 330 -22.37 30.43 -20.13
CA MET A 330 -21.38 30.58 -19.07
C MET A 330 -21.01 32.05 -18.79
N LEU A 331 -21.07 32.90 -19.81
CA LEU A 331 -20.63 34.29 -19.75
C LEU A 331 -21.24 35.03 -18.55
N ASN A 332 -22.56 34.97 -18.39
CA ASN A 332 -23.24 35.70 -17.32
C ASN A 332 -22.77 35.22 -15.94
N THR A 333 -22.69 33.91 -15.73
CA THR A 333 -22.22 33.30 -14.49
C THR A 333 -20.78 33.71 -14.17
N VAL A 334 -19.86 33.55 -15.13
CA VAL A 334 -18.43 33.83 -14.92
C VAL A 334 -18.19 35.31 -14.69
N VAL A 335 -18.81 36.19 -15.48
CA VAL A 335 -18.66 37.65 -15.32
C VAL A 335 -19.23 38.11 -13.99
N THR A 336 -20.43 37.66 -13.62
CA THR A 336 -21.07 38.06 -12.36
C THR A 336 -20.22 37.67 -11.16
N LEU A 337 -19.72 36.43 -11.11
CA LEU A 337 -18.86 35.96 -10.03
C LEU A 337 -17.52 36.70 -10.02
N ALA A 338 -16.89 36.85 -11.18
CA ALA A 338 -15.61 37.56 -11.29
C ALA A 338 -15.70 39.04 -10.88
N GLU A 339 -16.80 39.73 -11.20
CA GLU A 339 -17.02 41.11 -10.78
C GLU A 339 -17.30 41.20 -9.27
N TYR A 340 -18.13 40.28 -8.75
CA TYR A 340 -18.41 40.20 -7.32
C TYR A 340 -17.15 39.93 -6.49
N GLU A 341 -16.27 39.07 -6.97
CA GLU A 341 -14.99 38.73 -6.32
C GLU A 341 -13.87 39.77 -6.59
N GLY A 342 -14.12 40.79 -7.40
CA GLY A 342 -13.13 41.84 -7.71
C GLY A 342 -12.00 41.39 -8.64
N PHE A 343 -12.26 40.44 -9.55
CA PHE A 343 -11.32 39.90 -10.53
C PHE A 343 -11.60 40.39 -11.97
N PRO A 344 -11.27 41.66 -12.31
CA PRO A 344 -11.63 42.26 -13.60
C PRO A 344 -11.00 41.57 -14.81
N ALA A 345 -9.81 40.97 -14.67
CA ALA A 345 -9.17 40.21 -15.75
C ALA A 345 -9.94 38.92 -16.09
N HIS A 346 -10.55 38.27 -15.10
CA HIS A 346 -11.35 37.06 -15.31
C HIS A 346 -12.62 37.41 -16.11
N ALA A 347 -13.37 38.43 -15.67
CA ALA A 347 -14.53 38.95 -16.39
C ALA A 347 -14.16 39.45 -17.80
N GLY A 348 -13.07 40.22 -17.91
CA GLY A 348 -12.57 40.76 -19.17
C GLY A 348 -12.23 39.68 -20.18
N SER A 349 -11.62 38.57 -19.75
CA SER A 349 -11.28 37.45 -20.63
C SER A 349 -12.50 36.78 -21.29
N MET A 350 -13.65 36.81 -20.62
CA MET A 350 -14.90 36.31 -21.17
C MET A 350 -15.54 37.35 -22.11
N LYS A 351 -15.60 38.62 -21.68
CA LYS A 351 -16.17 39.72 -22.47
C LYS A 351 -15.43 39.94 -23.80
N ALA A 352 -14.10 39.77 -23.81
CA ALA A 352 -13.26 39.94 -24.99
C ALA A 352 -13.50 38.90 -26.12
N ARG A 353 -14.32 37.87 -25.88
CA ARG A 353 -14.65 36.82 -26.85
C ARG A 353 -16.11 36.90 -27.32
N LEU A 354 -16.74 38.07 -27.13
CA LEU A 354 -18.12 38.34 -27.55
C LEU A 354 -18.25 38.73 -29.02
N ASP A 355 -17.24 39.42 -29.55
CA ASP A 355 -17.04 39.71 -30.97
C ASP A 355 -16.70 38.41 -31.73
#